data_AF-A0A356ILC1-F1
#
_entry.id   AF-A0A356ILC1-F1
#
_cell.length_a   1.000
_cell.length_b   1.000
_cell.length_c   1.000
_cell.angle_alpha   90.00
_cell.angle_beta   90.00
_cell.angle_gamma   90.00
#
_symmetry.space_group_name_H-M   'P 1'
#
loop_
_entity.id
_entity.type
_entity.pdbx_description
1 polymer ?
#
loop_
_entity_poly.entity_id
_entity_poly.type
_entity_poly.pdbx_seq_one_letter_code
_entity_poly.pdbx_strand_id
1 'polypeptide(L)'
;LVNKDIVSLINNNGGKAVGLTGKDGRMIKARKLQISRNAPGMNAPEIIDIGHVGEVASIDTDVINMLVNSDFIPVIAPIGVGEDGASYNINADLVAG
;
A
#
# COMPACT_ATOMS: atom_id res chain seq x y z
N LEU A 1 0.72 -14.14 -2.14
CA LEU A 1 0.68 -14.68 -3.52
C LEU A 1 -0.45 -14.09 -4.36
N VAL A 2 -1.57 -13.65 -3.76
CA VAL A 2 -2.72 -12.97 -4.40
C VAL A 2 -2.37 -11.99 -5.53
N ASN A 3 -1.44 -11.05 -5.33
CA ASN A 3 -1.04 -10.09 -6.36
C ASN A 3 -0.58 -10.79 -7.66
N LYS A 4 0.23 -11.85 -7.53
CA LYS A 4 0.72 -12.61 -8.69
C LYS A 4 -0.36 -13.49 -9.31
N ASP A 5 -1.31 -13.98 -8.53
CA ASP A 5 -2.46 -14.73 -9.04
C ASP A 5 -3.36 -13.84 -9.93
N ILE A 6 -3.64 -12.61 -9.48
CA ILE A 6 -4.40 -11.62 -10.26
C ILE A 6 -3.67 -11.28 -11.57
N VAL A 7 -2.36 -11.03 -11.49
CA VAL A 7 -1.53 -10.75 -12.69
C VAL A 7 -1.59 -11.91 -13.67
N SER A 8 -1.46 -13.15 -13.18
CA SER A 8 -1.54 -14.35 -14.01
C SER A 8 -2.90 -14.44 -14.72
N LEU A 9 -4.00 -14.21 -13.99
CA LEU A 9 -5.34 -14.22 -14.57
C LEU A 9 -5.51 -13.16 -15.67
N ILE A 10 -5.04 -11.93 -15.45
CA ILE A 10 -5.13 -10.87 -16.47
C ILE A 10 -4.32 -11.25 -17.72
N ASN A 11 -3.10 -11.75 -17.54
CA ASN A 11 -2.22 -12.16 -18.63
C ASN A 11 -2.82 -13.33 -19.43
N ASN A 12 -3.41 -14.32 -18.75
CA ASN A 12 -4.06 -15.46 -19.40
C ASN A 12 -5.31 -15.07 -20.20
N ASN A 13 -5.90 -13.90 -19.93
CA ASN A 13 -7.03 -13.34 -20.69
C ASN A 13 -6.58 -12.31 -21.74
N GLY A 14 -5.29 -12.24 -22.08
CA GLY A 14 -4.76 -11.40 -23.16
C GLY A 14 -4.36 -9.98 -22.75
N GLY A 15 -4.44 -9.64 -21.46
CA GLY A 15 -3.91 -8.38 -20.93
C GLY A 15 -2.39 -8.41 -20.74
N LYS A 16 -1.79 -7.24 -20.49
CA LYS A 16 -0.36 -7.10 -20.13
C LYS A 16 -0.23 -6.56 -18.71
N ALA A 17 -0.39 -7.41 -17.71
CA ALA A 17 -0.34 -7.03 -16.30
C ALA A 17 1.07 -7.14 -15.70
N VAL A 18 1.40 -6.17 -14.84
CA VAL A 18 2.63 -6.16 -14.02
C VAL A 18 2.26 -6.01 -12.56
N GLY A 19 2.70 -6.96 -11.74
CA GLY A 19 2.45 -6.96 -10.29
C GLY A 19 3.50 -6.20 -9.52
N LEU A 20 3.08 -5.13 -8.83
CA LEU A 20 3.90 -4.24 -8.01
C LEU A 20 3.42 -4.21 -6.55
N THR A 21 4.26 -3.67 -5.70
CA THR A 21 3.97 -3.26 -4.32
C THR A 21 4.36 -1.79 -4.18
N GLY A 22 3.86 -1.09 -3.16
CA GLY A 22 4.30 0.28 -2.89
C GLY A 22 5.77 0.42 -2.50
N LYS A 23 6.49 -0.68 -2.28
CA LYS A 23 7.95 -0.70 -2.08
C LYS A 23 8.71 -0.54 -3.39
N ASP A 24 8.15 -1.01 -4.51
CA ASP A 24 8.78 -0.92 -5.82
C ASP A 24 8.84 0.55 -6.21
N GLY A 25 10.05 1.09 -6.41
CA GLY A 25 10.26 2.53 -6.64
C GLY A 25 9.91 3.43 -5.44
N ARG A 26 9.62 2.87 -4.25
CA ARG A 26 9.09 3.61 -3.08
C ARG A 26 7.80 4.40 -3.40
N MET A 27 6.97 3.86 -4.29
CA MET A 27 5.72 4.47 -4.76
C MET A 27 4.76 4.83 -3.63
N ILE A 28 4.66 4.03 -2.57
CA ILE A 28 3.78 4.33 -1.44
C ILE A 28 4.63 4.56 -0.21
N LYS A 29 4.76 5.83 0.20
CA LYS A 29 5.39 6.17 1.48
C LYS A 29 4.35 6.05 2.58
N ALA A 30 4.70 5.38 3.66
CA ALA A 30 3.80 5.11 4.78
C ALA A 30 4.28 5.78 6.06
N ARG A 31 3.34 6.09 6.95
CA ARG A 31 3.61 6.40 8.35
C ARG A 31 2.95 5.35 9.22
N LYS A 32 3.59 5.00 10.34
CA LYS A 32 3.01 4.07 11.31
C LYS A 32 1.73 4.67 11.87
N LEU A 33 0.63 3.92 11.79
CA LEU A 33 -0.66 4.39 12.28
C LEU A 33 -0.65 4.32 13.82
N GLN A 34 -0.81 5.46 14.48
CA GLN A 34 -0.98 5.54 15.93
C GLN A 34 -2.46 5.67 16.25
N ILE A 35 -3.06 4.61 16.79
CA ILE A 35 -4.44 4.66 17.26
C ILE A 35 -4.43 5.04 18.74
N SER A 36 -4.98 6.21 19.05
CA SER A 36 -5.27 6.62 20.42
C SER A 36 -6.70 6.24 20.77
N ARG A 37 -6.88 5.36 21.78
CA ARG A 37 -8.22 5.01 22.27
C ARG A 37 -8.60 5.89 23.45
N ASN A 38 -9.61 6.74 23.27
CA ASN A 38 -10.28 7.41 24.39
C ASN A 38 -11.37 6.47 24.92
N ALA A 39 -11.06 5.68 25.95
CA ALA A 39 -12.08 4.89 26.65
C ALA A 39 -12.79 5.78 27.70
N PRO A 40 -14.14 5.74 27.82
CA PRO A 40 -14.82 6.43 28.90
C PRO A 40 -14.34 5.85 30.24
N GLY A 41 -13.63 6.66 31.04
CA GLY A 41 -13.04 6.25 32.32
C GLY A 41 -11.51 6.16 32.37
N MET A 42 -10.79 6.39 31.26
CA MET A 42 -9.33 6.58 31.27
C MET A 42 -8.96 8.06 31.27
N ASN A 43 -8.06 8.46 32.18
CA ASN A 43 -7.58 9.85 32.33
C ASN A 43 -6.51 10.25 31.29
N ALA A 44 -6.08 9.34 30.41
CA ALA A 44 -5.12 9.63 29.35
C ALA A 44 -5.37 8.73 28.13
N PRO A 45 -5.14 9.24 26.90
CA PRO A 45 -5.17 8.44 25.69
C PRO A 45 -4.10 7.33 25.72
N GLU A 46 -4.51 6.09 25.49
CA GLU A 46 -3.59 4.96 25.31
C GLU A 46 -3.24 4.80 23.82
N ILE A 47 -1.94 4.87 23.48
CA ILE A 47 -1.44 4.61 22.13
C ILE A 47 -1.36 3.10 21.95
N ILE A 48 -2.21 2.55 21.09
CA ILE A 48 -2.22 1.12 20.76
C ILE A 48 -1.27 0.89 19.59
N ASP A 49 -0.19 0.13 19.83
CA ASP A 49 0.68 -0.36 18.76
C ASP A 49 0.03 -1.56 18.07
N ILE A 50 -0.55 -1.31 16.89
CA ILE A 50 -1.18 -2.33 16.06
C ILE A 50 -0.19 -3.07 15.14
N GLY A 51 1.12 -2.92 15.36
CA GLY A 51 2.19 -3.58 14.61
C GLY A 51 2.55 -2.84 13.31
N HIS A 52 2.82 -3.59 12.25
CA HIS A 52 3.23 -3.06 10.93
C HIS A 52 2.03 -2.54 10.10
N VAL A 53 1.15 -1.76 10.72
CA VAL A 53 0.01 -1.11 10.04
C VAL A 53 0.30 0.38 9.93
N GLY A 54 0.04 0.94 8.75
CA GLY A 54 0.32 2.34 8.47
C GLY A 54 -0.77 3.02 7.67
N GLU A 55 -0.59 4.32 7.50
CA GLU A 55 -1.37 5.19 6.62
C GLU A 55 -0.50 5.71 5.47
N VAL A 56 -1.13 6.06 4.35
CA VAL A 56 -0.43 6.66 3.20
C VAL A 56 0.04 8.07 3.59
N ALA A 57 1.34 8.31 3.49
CA ALA A 57 1.93 9.64 3.64
C ALA A 57 2.03 10.37 2.29
N SER A 58 2.39 9.64 1.23
CA SER A 58 2.44 10.18 -0.14
C SER A 58 2.48 9.05 -1.16
N ILE A 59 2.00 9.32 -2.37
CA ILE A 59 2.10 8.41 -3.52
C ILE A 59 2.96 9.05 -4.61
N ASP A 60 3.96 8.30 -5.08
CA ASP A 60 4.72 8.60 -6.30
C ASP A 60 4.17 7.74 -7.43
N THR A 61 3.77 8.40 -8.52
CA THR A 61 3.06 7.77 -9.65
C THR A 61 3.95 7.53 -10.86
N ASP A 62 5.24 7.88 -10.83
CA ASP A 62 6.11 7.84 -12.00
C ASP A 62 6.19 6.45 -12.64
N VAL A 63 6.34 5.41 -11.82
CA VAL A 63 6.37 4.00 -12.28
C VAL A 63 5.01 3.58 -12.84
N ILE A 64 3.91 4.03 -12.23
CA ILE A 64 2.54 3.73 -12.68
C ILE A 64 2.32 4.36 -14.06
N ASN A 65 2.66 5.64 -14.19
CA ASN A 65 2.53 6.39 -15.44
C ASN A 65 3.38 5.78 -16.55
N MET A 66 4.61 5.36 -16.26
CA MET A 66 5.47 4.68 -17.23
C MET A 66 4.83 3.39 -17.78
N LEU A 67 4.24 2.57 -16.90
CA LEU A 67 3.58 1.32 -17.29
C LEU A 67 2.31 1.58 -18.10
N VAL A 68 1.47 2.52 -17.64
CA VAL A 68 0.24 2.89 -18.34
C VAL A 68 0.55 3.44 -19.73
N ASN A 69 1.56 4.32 -19.85
CA ASN A 69 2.02 4.86 -21.14
C ASN A 69 2.61 3.81 -22.09
N SER A 70 2.90 2.61 -21.58
CA SER A 70 3.43 1.47 -22.34
C SER A 70 2.39 0.36 -22.56
N ASP A 71 1.10 0.67 -22.36
CA ASP A 71 -0.04 -0.26 -22.48
C ASP A 71 0.01 -1.46 -21.52
N PHE A 72 0.59 -1.27 -20.32
CA PHE A 72 0.55 -2.26 -19.24
C PHE A 72 -0.54 -1.93 -18.22
N ILE A 73 -1.05 -2.98 -17.57
CA ILE A 73 -2.01 -2.93 -16.47
C ILE A 73 -1.25 -3.10 -15.15
N PRO A 74 -0.97 -2.02 -14.39
CA PRO A 74 -0.32 -2.13 -13.09
C PRO A 74 -1.28 -2.75 -12.05
N VAL A 75 -0.84 -3.81 -11.38
CA VAL A 75 -1.58 -4.46 -10.28
C VAL A 75 -0.80 -4.25 -8.98
N ILE A 76 -1.28 -3.38 -8.10
CA ILE A 76 -0.52 -2.87 -6.96
C ILE A 76 -1.04 -3.48 -5.65
N ALA A 77 -0.16 -4.09 -4.85
CA ALA A 77 -0.48 -4.51 -3.49
C ALA A 77 -0.30 -3.33 -2.50
N PRO A 78 -1.20 -3.16 -1.51
CA PRO A 78 -1.24 -2.00 -0.60
C PRO A 78 -0.21 -2.11 0.54
N ILE A 79 1.06 -2.21 0.17
CA ILE A 79 2.20 -2.27 1.09
C ILE A 79 3.03 -1.02 0.88
N GLY A 80 3.10 -0.15 1.87
CA GLY A 80 3.95 1.04 1.84
C GLY A 80 5.28 0.86 2.56
N VAL A 81 6.17 1.83 2.37
CA VAL A 81 7.49 1.89 2.99
C VAL A 81 7.59 3.12 3.90
N GLY A 82 8.00 2.90 5.14
CA GLY A 82 8.28 3.99 6.09
C GLY A 82 9.59 4.70 5.81
N GLU A 83 9.82 5.81 6.50
CA GLU A 83 11.11 6.51 6.50
C GLU A 83 12.23 5.64 7.08
N ASP A 84 11.89 4.78 8.03
CA ASP A 84 12.72 3.74 8.63
C ASP A 84 13.05 2.57 7.68
N GLY A 85 12.47 2.56 6.47
CA GLY A 85 12.59 1.45 5.52
C GLY A 85 11.74 0.24 5.87
N ALA A 86 10.96 0.29 6.96
CA ALA A 86 10.05 -0.79 7.33
C ALA A 86 8.85 -0.83 6.37
N SER A 87 8.27 -2.02 6.25
CA SER A 87 7.07 -2.23 5.43
C SER A 87 5.84 -2.10 6.30
N TYR A 88 4.82 -1.42 5.79
CA TYR A 88 3.55 -1.20 6.46
C TYR A 88 2.41 -1.66 5.57
N ASN A 89 1.50 -2.47 6.13
CA ASN A 89 0.23 -2.79 5.50
C ASN A 89 -0.69 -1.59 5.63
N ILE A 90 -1.26 -1.17 4.51
CA ILE A 90 -2.18 -0.05 4.43
C ILE A 90 -3.54 -0.59 3.99
N ASN A 91 -4.63 0.04 4.44
CA ASN A 91 -5.94 -0.30 3.93
C ASN A 91 -6.00 -0.04 2.41
N ALA A 92 -6.42 -1.04 1.64
CA ALA A 92 -6.49 -0.97 0.19
C ALA A 92 -7.42 0.16 -0.30
N ASP A 93 -8.52 0.41 0.41
CA ASP A 93 -9.47 1.47 0.06
C ASP A 93 -8.83 2.87 0.16
N LEU A 94 -7.88 3.05 1.08
CA LEU A 94 -7.14 4.32 1.23
C LEU A 94 -6.05 4.51 0.17
N VAL A 95 -5.59 3.42 -0.46
CA VAL A 95 -4.59 3.47 -1.54
C VAL A 95 -5.27 3.67 -2.89
N ALA A 96 -6.48 3.12 -3.06
CA ALA A 96 -7.22 3.15 -4.32
C ALA A 96 -8.19 4.34 -4.46
N GLY A 97 -8.62 4.94 -3.34
CA GLY A 97 -9.51 6.12 -3.30
C GLY A 97 -8.75 7.43 -3.48
#